data_AF-A0A0V0VK73-F1
#
_entry.id   AF-A0A0V0VK73-F1
#
_cell.length_a   1.000
_cell.length_b   1.000
_cell.length_c   1.000
_cell.angle_alpha   90.00
_cell.angle_beta   90.00
_cell.angle_gamma   90.00
#
_symmetry.space_group_name_H-M   'P 1'
#
loop_
_entity.id
_entity.type
_entity.pdbx_description
1 polymer ?
#
loop_
_entity_poly.entity_id
_entity_poly.type
_entity_poly.pdbx_seq_one_letter_code
_entity_poly.pdbx_strand_id
1 'polypeptide(L)'
;MERIPLRSNLRSKLKGPALQVFSGFYISGNNNPEVVKTLRELFDTADLIIQHHIIQFEEIKKMTESSLTRLRKLYDKLMLQFRALRAMGKDPVNGQLTTAEIFLA
;
A
#
# COMPACT_ATOMS: atom_id res chain seq x y z
N MET A 1 10.76 29.98 -8.01
CA MET A 1 9.76 28.90 -8.23
C MET A 1 10.33 27.62 -7.67
N GLU A 2 9.82 27.18 -6.52
CA GLU A 2 10.23 25.97 -5.83
C GLU A 2 9.65 24.75 -6.59
N ARG A 3 10.51 23.89 -7.15
CA ARG A 3 10.07 22.64 -7.78
C ARG A 3 9.87 21.60 -6.68
N ILE A 4 8.61 21.25 -6.39
CA ILE A 4 8.26 20.12 -5.53
C ILE A 4 8.73 18.82 -6.23
N PRO A 5 9.69 18.04 -5.70
CA PRO A 5 10.10 16.79 -6.32
C PRO A 5 9.27 15.64 -5.73
N LEU A 6 8.08 15.40 -6.27
CA LEU A 6 7.33 14.16 -5.99
C LEU A 6 7.61 13.13 -7.09
N ARG A 7 8.83 12.61 -7.11
CA ARG A 7 9.14 11.32 -7.75
C ARG A 7 9.97 10.50 -6.78
N SER A 8 9.29 9.90 -5.81
CA SER A 8 9.86 8.81 -5.01
C SER A 8 10.38 7.74 -5.98
N ASN A 9 11.70 7.54 -6.03
CA ASN A 9 12.34 6.51 -6.84
C ASN A 9 11.73 5.13 -6.49
N LEU A 10 11.31 4.35 -7.48
CA LEU A 10 10.76 3.01 -7.27
C LEU A 10 11.68 2.13 -6.40
N ARG A 11 13.01 2.25 -6.61
CA ARG A 11 14.01 1.50 -5.85
C ARG A 11 13.94 1.77 -4.35
N SER A 12 13.66 3.00 -3.93
CA SER A 12 13.58 3.34 -2.49
C SER A 12 12.31 2.80 -1.82
N LYS A 13 11.35 2.30 -2.59
CA LYS A 13 10.12 1.66 -2.10
C LYS A 13 10.22 0.14 -2.00
N LEU A 14 11.19 -0.47 -2.70
CA LEU A 14 11.39 -1.92 -2.65
C LEU A 14 12.02 -2.33 -1.31
N LYS A 15 11.54 -3.44 -0.76
CA LYS A 15 12.05 -4.05 0.48
C LYS A 15 12.07 -5.56 0.34
N GLY A 16 12.87 -6.23 1.17
CA GLY A 16 12.88 -7.69 1.30
C GLY A 16 13.10 -8.42 -0.04
N PRO A 17 12.33 -9.48 -0.35
CA PRO A 17 12.47 -10.26 -1.58
C PRO A 17 12.38 -9.43 -2.87
N ALA A 18 11.49 -8.44 -2.91
CA ALA A 18 11.37 -7.55 -4.06
C ALA A 18 12.65 -6.75 -4.28
N LEU A 19 13.29 -6.24 -3.22
CA LEU A 19 14.58 -5.55 -3.35
C LEU A 19 15.70 -6.49 -3.83
N GLN A 20 15.70 -7.76 -3.37
CA GLN A 20 16.70 -8.75 -3.79
C GLN A 20 16.61 -9.07 -5.28
N VAL A 21 15.40 -9.36 -5.78
CA VAL A 21 15.15 -9.62 -7.20
C VAL A 21 15.68 -8.48 -8.09
N PHE A 22 15.50 -7.23 -7.66
CA PHE A 22 15.90 -6.06 -8.43
C PHE A 22 17.28 -5.49 -8.08
N SER A 23 18.06 -6.18 -7.24
CA SER A 23 19.39 -5.71 -6.82
C SER A 23 20.36 -5.57 -8.00
N GLY A 24 20.28 -6.48 -8.97
CA GLY A 24 21.04 -6.47 -10.23
C GLY A 24 20.42 -5.67 -11.38
N PHE A 25 19.22 -5.12 -11.21
CA PHE A 25 18.54 -4.33 -12.25
C PHE A 25 18.91 -2.85 -12.15
N TYR A 26 19.22 -2.23 -13.29
CA TYR A 26 19.37 -0.78 -13.38
C TYR A 26 17.99 -0.12 -13.44
N ILE A 27 17.46 0.25 -12.26
CA ILE A 27 16.23 1.04 -12.15
C ILE A 27 16.61 2.53 -12.31
N SER A 28 16.52 3.05 -13.53
CA SER A 28 16.63 4.50 -13.76
C SER A 28 15.39 5.20 -13.22
N GLY A 29 15.47 6.49 -12.91
CA GLY A 29 14.44 7.26 -12.16
C GLY A 29 13.07 7.43 -12.82
N ASN A 30 12.77 6.69 -13.89
CA ASN A 30 11.40 6.52 -14.39
C ASN A 30 10.88 5.14 -13.95
N ASN A 31 9.60 5.04 -13.64
CA ASN A 31 8.99 3.76 -13.29
C ASN A 31 9.02 2.85 -14.53
N ASN A 32 10.13 2.15 -14.76
CA ASN A 32 10.34 1.32 -15.94
C ASN A 32 9.18 0.31 -16.00
N PRO A 33 8.34 0.34 -17.07
CA PRO A 33 7.18 -0.53 -17.20
C PRO A 33 7.50 -2.01 -17.02
N GLU A 34 8.69 -2.45 -17.44
CA GLU A 34 9.15 -3.84 -17.28
C GLU A 34 9.37 -4.20 -15.81
N VAL A 35 9.95 -3.30 -15.01
CA VAL A 35 10.13 -3.51 -13.57
C VAL A 35 8.78 -3.60 -12.86
N VAL A 36 7.83 -2.73 -13.23
CA VAL A 36 6.47 -2.77 -12.68
C VAL A 36 5.75 -4.04 -13.10
N LYS A 37 5.92 -4.49 -14.35
CA LYS A 37 5.36 -5.74 -14.85
C LYS A 37 5.91 -6.95 -14.08
N THR A 38 7.23 -7.07 -13.96
CA THR A 38 7.86 -8.17 -13.22
C THR A 38 7.51 -8.15 -11.73
N LEU A 39 7.41 -6.96 -11.11
CA LEU A 39 6.90 -6.85 -9.74
C LEU A 39 5.49 -7.42 -9.62
N ARG A 40 4.63 -7.16 -10.61
CA ARG A 40 3.28 -7.71 -10.58
C ARG A 40 3.27 -9.23 -10.77
N GLU A 41 3.99 -9.73 -11.76
CA GLU A 41 4.06 -11.17 -12.04
C GLU A 41 4.58 -11.98 -10.85
N LEU A 42 5.51 -11.41 -10.07
CA LEU A 42 6.13 -12.10 -8.94
C LEU A 42 5.41 -11.89 -7.60
N PHE A 43 4.75 -10.75 -7.40
CA PHE A 43 4.27 -10.32 -6.08
C PHE A 43 2.82 -9.81 -6.05
N ASP A 44 2.10 -9.74 -7.18
CA ASP A 44 0.71 -9.28 -7.24
C ASP A 44 -0.26 -10.40 -6.85
N THR A 45 -0.19 -10.81 -5.59
CA THR A 45 -1.21 -11.67 -5.00
C THR A 45 -2.32 -10.79 -4.46
N ALA A 46 -3.33 -10.51 -5.30
CA ALA A 46 -4.42 -9.58 -4.99
C ALA A 46 -5.04 -9.82 -3.60
N ASP A 47 -5.27 -11.08 -3.23
CA ASP A 47 -5.84 -11.45 -1.92
C ASP A 47 -4.92 -11.03 -0.76
N LEU A 48 -3.61 -11.28 -0.86
CA LEU A 48 -2.65 -10.86 0.19
C LEU A 48 -2.52 -9.34 0.28
N ILE A 49 -2.64 -8.63 -0.84
CA ILE A 49 -2.62 -7.16 -0.86
C ILE A 49 -3.88 -6.61 -0.18
N ILE A 50 -5.04 -7.19 -0.48
CA ILE A 50 -6.32 -6.85 0.17
C ILE A 50 -6.20 -7.10 1.67
N GLN A 51 -5.70 -8.27 2.08
CA GLN A 51 -5.48 -8.61 3.48
C GLN A 51 -4.55 -7.66 4.20
N HIS A 52 -3.45 -7.30 3.58
CA HIS A 52 -2.52 -6.34 4.16
C HIS A 52 -3.25 -5.04 4.55
N HIS A 53 -4.09 -4.52 3.64
CA HIS A 53 -4.87 -3.32 3.90
C HIS A 53 -5.97 -3.53 4.97
N ILE A 54 -6.56 -4.73 5.07
CA ILE A 54 -7.53 -5.07 6.12
C ILE A 54 -6.87 -5.10 7.51
N ILE A 55 -5.74 -5.81 7.66
CA ILE A 55 -5.03 -5.96 8.94
C ILE A 55 -4.53 -4.60 9.45
N GLN A 56 -4.20 -3.66 8.56
CA GLN A 56 -3.80 -2.31 8.96
C GLN A 56 -4.88 -1.56 9.75
N PHE A 57 -6.15 -1.95 9.67
CA PHE A 57 -7.22 -1.42 10.53
C PHE A 57 -7.16 -1.97 11.95
N GLU A 58 -6.83 -3.25 12.12
CA GLU A 58 -6.68 -3.88 13.44
C GLU A 58 -5.52 -3.27 14.22
N GLU A 59 -4.43 -2.92 13.52
CA GLU A 59 -3.26 -2.25 14.12
C GLU A 59 -3.55 -0.82 14.61
N ILE A 60 -4.73 -0.26 14.33
CA ILE A 60 -5.13 1.06 14.79
C ILE A 60 -5.48 0.99 16.28
N LYS A 61 -4.51 1.38 17.11
CA LYS A 61 -4.70 1.49 18.55
C LYS A 61 -5.73 2.56 18.90
N LYS A 62 -6.55 2.25 19.91
CA LYS A 62 -7.42 3.24 20.54
C LYS A 62 -6.58 4.43 21.01
N MET A 63 -7.00 5.61 20.60
CA MET A 63 -6.37 6.86 20.98
C MET A 63 -6.79 7.24 22.40
N THR A 64 -5.83 7.33 23.32
CA THR A 64 -6.09 7.69 24.73
C THR A 64 -6.04 9.20 24.96
N GLU A 65 -5.27 9.92 24.16
CA GLU A 65 -5.14 11.38 24.22
C GLU A 65 -5.27 11.96 22.82
N SER A 66 -6.26 12.83 22.64
CA SER A 66 -6.52 13.47 21.36
C SER A 66 -5.69 14.74 21.19
N SER A 67 -5.05 14.87 20.03
CA SER A 67 -4.51 16.14 19.55
C SER A 67 -4.80 16.24 18.06
N LEU A 68 -4.94 17.47 17.55
CA LEU A 68 -5.28 17.71 16.15
C LEU A 68 -4.31 16.99 15.20
N THR A 69 -3.01 17.05 15.50
CA THR A 69 -1.96 16.40 14.71
C THR A 69 -2.10 14.88 14.70
N ARG A 70 -2.37 14.28 15.86
CA ARG A 70 -2.50 12.82 15.94
C ARG A 70 -3.82 12.34 15.30
N LEU A 71 -4.91 13.10 15.45
CA LEU A 71 -6.19 12.83 14.77
C LEU A 71 -6.03 12.88 13.25
N ARG A 72 -5.30 13.88 12.73
CA ARG A 72 -5.01 13.98 11.30
C ARG A 72 -4.20 12.81 10.78
N LYS A 73 -3.14 12.40 11.51
CA LYS A 73 -2.35 11.20 11.15
C LYS A 73 -3.20 9.92 11.12
N LEU A 74 -4.11 9.78 12.08
CA LEU A 74 -5.04 8.66 12.11
C LEU A 74 -6.00 8.68 10.91
N TYR A 75 -6.60 9.83 10.62
CA TYR A 75 -7.45 10.02 9.46
C TYR A 75 -6.71 9.70 8.14
N ASP A 76 -5.49 10.23 7.98
CA ASP A 76 -4.68 9.99 6.79
C ASP A 76 -4.35 8.48 6.64
N LYS A 77 -4.02 7.79 7.75
CA LYS A 77 -3.78 6.33 7.75
C LYS A 77 -5.04 5.56 7.32
N LEU A 78 -6.20 5.88 7.89
CA LEU A 78 -7.48 5.25 7.55
C LEU A 78 -7.83 5.47 6.07
N MET A 79 -7.78 6.73 5.62
CA MET A 79 -8.14 7.09 4.25
C MET A 79 -7.20 6.46 3.22
N LEU A 80 -5.93 6.25 3.56
CA LEU A 80 -5.00 5.51 2.71
C LEU A 80 -5.48 4.08 2.47
N GLN A 81 -5.85 3.34 3.54
CA GLN A 81 -6.32 1.96 3.40
C GLN A 81 -7.62 1.88 2.58
N PHE A 82 -8.59 2.76 2.86
CA PHE A 82 -9.85 2.82 2.11
C PHE A 82 -9.64 3.10 0.62
N ARG A 83 -8.76 4.05 0.29
CA ARG A 83 -8.47 4.40 -1.12
C ARG A 83 -7.77 3.26 -1.86
N ALA A 84 -6.85 2.56 -1.21
CA ALA A 84 -6.18 1.40 -1.80
C ALA A 84 -7.18 0.29 -2.11
N LEU A 85 -8.01 -0.08 -1.14
CA LEU A 85 -9.06 -1.09 -1.30
C LEU A 85 -10.09 -0.70 -2.38
N ARG A 86 -10.53 0.56 -2.43
CA ARG A 86 -11.42 1.06 -3.50
C ARG A 86 -10.79 1.02 -4.88
N ALA A 87 -9.50 1.34 -5.00
CA ALA A 87 -8.79 1.23 -6.27
C ALA A 87 -8.73 -0.21 -6.79
N MET A 88 -8.87 -1.19 -5.89
CA MET A 88 -8.97 -2.62 -6.20
C MET A 88 -10.42 -3.10 -6.38
N GLY A 89 -11.43 -2.22 -6.32
CA GLY A 89 -12.83 -2.60 -6.39
C GLY A 89 -13.39 -3.27 -5.14
N LYS A 90 -12.74 -3.06 -3.98
CA LYS A 90 -13.01 -3.71 -2.70
C LYS A 90 -13.43 -2.70 -1.63
N ASP A 91 -14.47 -1.90 -1.90
CA ASP A 91 -14.94 -0.93 -0.91
C ASP A 91 -15.48 -1.60 0.37
N PRO A 92 -14.85 -1.39 1.53
CA PRO A 92 -15.30 -1.98 2.79
C PRO A 92 -16.65 -1.41 3.25
N VAL A 93 -16.99 -0.18 2.83
CA VAL A 93 -18.24 0.49 3.22
C VAL A 93 -19.42 -0.04 2.42
N ASN A 94 -19.20 -0.51 1.19
CA ASN A 94 -20.24 -1.00 0.30
C ASN A 94 -20.33 -2.54 0.30
N GLY A 95 -19.69 -3.23 1.24
CA GLY A 95 -19.76 -4.69 1.36
C GLY A 95 -19.10 -5.46 0.21
N GLN A 96 -18.09 -4.88 -0.45
CA GLN A 96 -17.41 -5.51 -1.60
C GLN A 96 -16.25 -6.44 -1.19
N LEU A 97 -15.99 -6.56 0.12
CA LEU A 97 -15.07 -7.54 0.68
C LEU A 97 -15.77 -8.88 0.85
N THR A 98 -15.16 -9.93 0.33
CA THR A 98 -15.62 -11.31 0.53
C THR A 98 -15.12 -11.86 1.86
N THR A 99 -15.79 -12.90 2.38
CA THR A 99 -15.35 -13.60 3.59
C THR A 99 -13.95 -14.19 3.44
N ALA A 100 -13.59 -14.71 2.26
CA ALA A 100 -12.26 -15.25 1.99
C ALA A 100 -11.17 -14.18 2.11
N GLU A 101 -11.43 -12.96 1.62
CA GLU A 101 -10.49 -11.85 1.73
C GLU A 101 -10.34 -11.35 3.17
N ILE A 102 -11.40 -11.40 3.98
CA ILE A 102 -11.35 -11.01 5.39
C ILE A 102 -10.62 -12.07 6.23
N PHE A 103 -10.81 -13.35 5.90
CA PHE A 103 -10.36 -14.48 6.72
C PHE A 103 -9.47 -15.46 5.95
N LEU A 104 -8.49 -15.03 5.12
CA LEU A 104 -7.50 -16.00 4.60
C LEU A 104 -6.91 -16.73 5.80
N ALA A 105 -7.21 -18.03 5.81
CA ALA A 105 -6.92 -18.98 6.87
C ALA A 105 -5.44 -19.33 6.91
#